data_AF-A0A8A4ZAL5-F1
#
_entry.id   AF-A0A8A4ZAL5-F1
#
_cell.length_a   1.000
_cell.length_b   1.000
_cell.length_c   1.000
_cell.angle_alpha   90.00
_cell.angle_beta   90.00
_cell.angle_gamma   90.00
#
_symmetry.space_group_name_H-M   'P 1'
#
loop_
_entity.id
_entity.type
_entity.pdbx_description
1 polymer ?
#
loop_
_entity_poly.entity_id
_entity_poly.type
_entity_poly.pdbx_seq_one_letter_code
_entity_poly.pdbx_strand_id
1 'polypeptide(L)' 'MGEVVALPLRRASVLPDVRGDRRALQVTWHAQDDVFVISLWRAGECTGSVRLAAADAAILVGALADGLAERG' A
#
# COMPACT_ATOMS: atom_id res chain seq x y z
N MET A 1 13.35 12.40 -19.46
CA MET A 1 12.79 11.12 -19.01
C MET A 1 13.63 10.69 -17.81
N GLY A 2 13.09 10.83 -16.60
CA GLY A 2 13.85 10.63 -15.36
C GLY A 2 14.18 9.16 -15.13
N GLU A 3 15.37 8.90 -14.58
CA GLU A 3 15.83 7.56 -14.24
C GLU A 3 14.91 6.94 -13.18
N VAL A 4 14.35 5.77 -13.49
CA VAL A 4 13.56 4.99 -12.54
C VAL A 4 14.53 4.19 -11.68
N VAL A 5 14.93 4.76 -10.55
CA VAL A 5 15.71 4.05 -9.53
C VAL A 5 14.73 3.28 -8.64
N ALA A 6 14.80 1.94 -8.69
CA ALA A 6 14.13 1.09 -7.73
C ALA A 6 14.85 1.21 -6.37
N LEU A 7 14.39 2.13 -5.52
CA LEU A 7 14.91 2.25 -4.17
C LEU A 7 14.48 1.03 -3.35
N PRO A 8 15.39 0.37 -2.60
CA PRO A 8 15.01 -0.68 -1.68
C PRO A 8 14.07 -0.06 -0.64
N LEU A 9 12.78 -0.42 -0.75
CA LEU A 9 11.73 0.11 0.11
C LEU A 9 11.89 -0.50 1.50
N ARG A 10 12.78 0.07 2.32
CA ARG A 10 13.04 -0.37 3.71
C ARG A 10 11.78 -0.36 4.59
N ARG A 11 10.67 0.21 4.12
CA ARG A 11 9.35 0.28 4.75
C ARG A 11 8.23 0.02 3.74
N ALA A 12 8.35 -1.05 2.96
CA ALA A 12 7.23 -1.56 2.18
C ALA A 12 6.68 -2.87 2.74
N SER A 13 5.36 -2.93 2.84
CA SER A 13 4.63 -4.16 3.12
C SER A 13 3.93 -4.60 1.83
N VAL A 14 4.12 -5.86 1.44
CA VAL A 14 3.44 -6.46 0.29
C VAL A 14 2.49 -7.54 0.81
N LEU A 15 1.21 -7.39 0.48
CA LEU A 15 0.13 -8.28 0.89
C LEU A 15 -0.45 -8.95 -0.37
N PRO A 16 -0.56 -10.29 -0.42
CA PRO A 16 -1.19 -10.96 -1.55
C PRO A 16 -2.69 -10.63 -1.60
N ASP A 17 -3.21 -10.45 -2.81
CA ASP A 17 -4.64 -10.30 -3.03
C ASP A 17 -5.31 -11.68 -3.01
N VAL A 18 -6.39 -11.81 -2.25
CA VAL A 18 -7.15 -13.07 -2.11
C VAL A 18 -7.73 -13.57 -3.44
N ARG A 19 -7.84 -12.71 -4.45
CA ARG A 19 -8.28 -13.07 -5.81
C ARG A 19 -7.22 -13.85 -6.60
N GLY A 20 -5.97 -13.92 -6.15
CA GLY A 20 -4.90 -14.67 -6.83
C GLY A 20 -4.29 -13.94 -8.03
N ASP A 21 -3.84 -14.68 -9.05
CA ASP A 21 -3.28 -14.17 -10.31
C ASP A 21 -2.07 -13.22 -10.19
N ARG A 22 -1.18 -13.50 -9.22
CA ARG A 22 -0.02 -12.63 -8.92
C ARG A 22 -0.44 -11.18 -8.67
N ARG A 23 -1.62 -10.99 -8.06
CA ARG A 23 -2.08 -9.69 -7.57
C ARG A 23 -1.59 -9.46 -6.16
N ALA A 24 -1.20 -8.23 -5.88
CA ALA A 24 -0.75 -7.82 -4.56
C ALA A 24 -1.11 -6.36 -4.29
N LEU A 25 -1.25 -6.04 -3.01
CA LEU A 25 -1.28 -4.67 -2.52
C LEU A 25 0.07 -4.37 -1.89
N GLN A 26 0.69 -3.26 -2.28
CA GLN A 26 1.93 -2.77 -1.68
C GLN A 26 1.67 -1.44 -0.99
N VAL A 27 2.08 -1.33 0.26
CA VAL A 27 2.07 -0.09 1.05
C VAL A 27 3.50 0.37 1.26
N THR A 28 3.79 1.62 0.93
CA THR A 28 5.12 2.23 1.07
C THR A 28 5.02 3.54 1.86
N TRP A 29 5.96 3.77 2.77
CA TRP A 29 6.05 5.03 3.53
C TRP A 29 7.09 6.00 2.97
N HIS A 30 6.67 7.23 2.65
CA HIS A 30 7.54 8.32 2.22
C HIS A 30 7.63 9.39 3.31
N ALA A 31 8.59 9.23 4.22
CA ALA A 31 8.73 10.09 5.40
C ALA A 31 8.97 11.56 5.10
N GLN A 32 9.67 11.88 4.00
CA GLN A 32 9.97 13.26 3.62
C GLN A 32 8.74 14.02 3.14
N ASP A 33 7.79 13.30 2.55
CA ASP A 33 6.58 13.85 1.96
C ASP A 33 5.36 13.66 2.88
N ASP A 34 5.54 12.99 4.02
CA ASP A 34 4.50 12.64 4.99
C ASP A 34 3.30 11.87 4.38
N VAL A 35 3.58 10.97 3.42
CA VAL A 35 2.55 10.19 2.71
C VAL A 35 2.83 8.69 2.68
N PHE A 36 1.75 7.92 2.79
CA PHE A 36 1.70 6.52 2.41
C PHE A 36 1.29 6.40 0.94
N VAL A 37 2.01 5.58 0.19
CA VAL A 37 1.60 5.16 -1.16
C VAL A 37 1.05 3.75 -1.06
N ILE A 38 -0.22 3.59 -1.44
CA ILE A 38 -0.90 2.30 -1.51
C ILE A 38 -1.10 1.98 -2.99
N SER A 39 -0.53 0.88 -3.46
CA SER A 39 -0.50 0.51 -4.87
C SER A 39 -1.00 -0.91 -5.10
N LEU A 40 -1.69 -1.10 -6.21
CA LEU A 40 -2.17 -2.38 -6.69
C LEU A 40 -1.22 -2.88 -7.77
N TRP A 41 -0.78 -4.12 -7.59
CA TRP A 41 0.12 -4.79 -8.52
C TRP A 41 -0.58 -5.99 -9.13
N ARG A 42 -0.30 -6.26 -10.41
CA ARG A 42 -0.69 -7.48 -11.10
C ARG A 42 0.47 -7.93 -11.97
N ALA A 43 0.86 -9.19 -11.87
CA ALA A 43 1.88 -9.78 -12.74
C ALA A 43 3.24 -9.04 -12.75
N GLY A 44 3.55 -8.28 -11.70
CA GLY A 44 4.78 -7.48 -11.60
C GLY A 44 4.63 -6.03 -12.07
N GLU A 45 3.43 -5.61 -12.49
CA GLU A 45 3.15 -4.25 -12.93
C GLU A 45 2.22 -3.52 -11.96
N CYS A 46 2.48 -2.24 -11.71
CA CYS A 46 1.58 -1.38 -10.95
C CYS A 46 0.39 -0.99 -11.83
N THR A 47 -0.81 -1.42 -11.44
CA THR A 47 -2.06 -1.15 -12.17
C THR A 47 -2.83 0.04 -11.62
N GLY A 48 -2.40 0.60 -10.47
CA GLY A 48 -3.03 1.77 -9.86
C GLY A 48 -2.44 2.08 -8.50
N SER A 49 -2.52 3.34 -8.08
CA SER A 49 -2.02 3.78 -6.79
C SER A 49 -2.80 4.97 -6.26
N VAL A 50 -2.85 5.09 -4.94
CA VAL A 50 -3.33 6.28 -4.23
C VAL A 50 -2.27 6.75 -3.24
N ARG A 51 -2.27 8.05 -2.96
CA ARG A 51 -1.48 8.67 -1.89
C ARG A 51 -2.41 8.99 -0.73
N LEU A 52 -2.03 8.60 0.46
CA LEU A 52 -2.75 8.86 1.70
C LEU A 52 -1.85 9.69 2.60
N ALA A 53 -2.36 10.80 3.13
CA ALA A 53 -1.62 11.57 4.13
C ALA A 53 -1.38 10.72 5.39
N ALA A 54 -0.26 10.93 6.09
CA ALA A 54 0.01 10.20 7.33
C ALA A 54 -1.09 10.40 8.37
N ALA A 55 -1.68 11.61 8.44
CA ALA A 55 -2.80 11.91 9.32
C ALA A 55 -4.04 11.05 9.04
N ASP A 56 -4.30 10.71 7.77
CA ASP A 56 -5.45 9.91 7.36
C ASP A 56 -5.18 8.40 7.43
N ALA A 57 -3.90 7.99 7.54
CA ALA A 57 -3.53 6.58 7.66
C ALA A 57 -4.15 5.91 8.89
N ALA A 58 -4.30 6.65 9.99
CA ALA A 58 -4.97 6.16 11.19
C ALA A 58 -6.45 5.78 10.93
N ILE A 59 -7.14 6.53 10.07
CA ILE A 59 -8.54 6.26 9.69
C ILE A 59 -8.62 4.93 8.94
N LEU A 60 -7.71 4.69 7.98
CA LEU A 60 -7.65 3.41 7.27
C LEU A 60 -7.38 2.24 8.22
N VAL A 61 -6.45 2.39 9.16
CA VAL A 61 -6.16 1.36 10.17
C VAL A 61 -7.39 1.09 11.04
N GLY A 62 -8.11 2.14 11.46
CA GLY A 62 -9.36 2.03 12.22
C GLY A 62 -10.41 1.21 11.46
N ALA A 63 -10.67 1.56 10.19
CA ALA A 63 -11.65 0.84 9.36
C ALA A 63 -11.31 -0.66 9.20
N LEU A 64 -10.02 -1.00 9.09
CA LEU A 64 -9.58 -2.40 9.04
C LEU A 64 -9.78 -3.10 10.39
N ALA A 65 -9.47 -2.42 11.51
CA ALA A 65 -9.64 -2.97 12.85
C ALA A 65 -11.12 -3.20 13.19
N ASP A 66 -12.00 -2.28 12.83
CA ASP A 66 -13.45 -2.38 13.03
C ASP A 66 -14.01 -3.62 12.31
N GLY A 67 -13.68 -3.80 11.02
CA GLY A 67 -14.11 -4.98 10.26
C GLY A 67 -13.53 -6.30 10.79
N LEU A 68 -12.35 -6.29 11.43
CA LEU A 68 -11.80 -7.46 12.11
C LEU A 68 -12.55 -7.77 13.41
N ALA A 69 -13.00 -6.76 14.14
CA ALA A 69 -13.77 -6.91 15.37
C ALA A 69 -15.19 -7.44 15.09
N GLU A 70 -15.84 -6.99 14.03
CA GLU A 70 -17.16 -7.49 13.59
C GLU A 70 -17.15 -8.96 13.15
N ARG A 71 -15.97 -9.51 12.82
CA ARG A 71 -15.81 -10.91 12.42
C ARG A 71 -15.83 -11.88 13.60
N GLY A 72 -15.66 -11.39 14.84
CA GLY A 72 -15.64 -12.16 16.08
C GLY A 72 -17.02 -12.30 16.70
#